data_AF-A0A5C8AHU7-F1
#
_entry.id   AF-A0A5C8AHU7-F1
#
_cell.length_a   1.000
_cell.length_b   1.000
_cell.length_c   1.000
_cell.angle_alpha   90.00
_cell.angle_beta   90.00
_cell.angle_gamma   90.00
#
_symmetry.space_group_name_H-M   'P 1'
#
loop_
_entity.id
_entity.type
_entity.pdbx_description
1 polymer ?
#
loop_
_entity_poly.entity_id
_entity_poly.type
_entity_poly.pdbx_seq_one_letter_code
_entity_poly.pdbx_strand_id
1 'polypeptide(L)'
;MMTYQDISIVTNNAYRLADLINGGHYNNILYYEFHEVVNPTGIFNCIEGLEAFSELSNDFYKIFLSYGYVDEDPAIIHVAVKLADEWFIAHDCGSNYYLGYGPTGILKLREACAKKNVAGFASKDNFEEWLKQKFGSPIKASKSDKKSIDQLQFERLIKSIQFLTNDMQRRPEQYQGLKEENIRDRMLTPINVTFKGRGNAEAKNCKGKTDILVKTKDGLNEHIFELKVWDGIETLTEAIEQLQGYLSWHNNYCGIIMFCYKLDFTNILKKVEQHLADNFNFDKREKYIPNEFRFRLQHPKDKFKHIDTHLTFINLKTT
;
A
#
# COMPACT_ATOMS: atom_id res chain seq x y z
N MET A 1 26.75 -7.08 -11.24
CA MET A 1 25.80 -7.49 -10.17
C MET A 1 24.45 -7.68 -10.85
N MET A 2 23.79 -8.82 -10.68
CA MET A 2 22.40 -8.94 -11.15
C MET A 2 21.53 -8.04 -10.27
N THR A 3 20.72 -7.18 -10.90
CA THR A 3 19.79 -6.27 -10.22
C THR A 3 18.36 -6.67 -10.57
N TYR A 4 17.40 -6.21 -9.78
CA TYR A 4 15.98 -6.40 -10.03
C TYR A 4 15.22 -5.08 -9.90
N GLN A 5 14.05 -5.02 -10.54
CA GLN A 5 13.06 -3.98 -10.36
C GLN A 5 12.01 -4.46 -9.35
N ASP A 6 11.85 -3.74 -8.25
CA ASP A 6 10.77 -3.98 -7.28
C ASP A 6 9.49 -3.30 -7.77
N ILE A 7 8.49 -4.11 -8.12
CA ILE A 7 7.18 -3.64 -8.57
C ILE A 7 6.08 -3.91 -7.54
N SER A 8 6.44 -4.20 -6.28
CA SER A 8 5.49 -4.53 -5.20
C SER A 8 4.46 -3.43 -4.96
N ILE A 9 4.81 -2.17 -5.25
CA ILE A 9 3.91 -1.01 -5.13
C ILE A 9 3.02 -0.77 -6.35
N VAL A 10 3.21 -1.48 -7.46
CA VAL A 10 2.36 -1.34 -8.63
C VAL A 10 1.01 -2.00 -8.33
N THR A 11 -0.09 -1.25 -8.42
CA THR A 11 -1.44 -1.82 -8.32
C THR A 11 -1.59 -2.88 -9.42
N ASN A 12 -2.09 -4.07 -9.07
CA ASN A 12 -2.16 -5.21 -9.99
C ASN A 12 -0.78 -5.69 -10.51
N ASN A 13 0.25 -5.69 -9.66
CA ASN A 13 1.62 -6.12 -9.98
C ASN A 13 1.68 -7.44 -10.78
N ALA A 14 0.97 -8.49 -10.37
CA ALA A 14 0.92 -9.77 -11.06
C ALA A 14 0.23 -9.69 -12.42
N TYR A 15 -0.82 -8.87 -12.57
CA TYR A 15 -1.42 -8.60 -13.88
C TYR A 15 -0.44 -7.89 -14.81
N ARG A 16 0.33 -6.93 -14.31
CA ARG A 16 1.33 -6.24 -15.11
C ARG A 16 2.42 -7.19 -15.61
N LEU A 17 2.87 -8.12 -14.75
CA LEU A 17 3.81 -9.17 -15.17
C LEU A 17 3.19 -10.07 -16.24
N ALA A 18 1.90 -10.44 -16.08
CA ALA A 18 1.18 -11.21 -17.08
C ALA A 18 1.08 -10.48 -18.43
N ASP A 19 0.77 -9.19 -18.41
CA ASP A 19 0.69 -8.34 -19.61
C ASP A 19 2.04 -8.20 -20.29
N LEU A 20 3.13 -8.05 -19.53
CA LEU A 20 4.49 -8.02 -20.06
C LEU A 20 4.82 -9.33 -20.77
N ILE A 21 4.55 -10.48 -20.13
CA ILE A 21 4.77 -11.81 -20.74
C ILE A 21 3.94 -12.00 -22.01
N ASN A 22 2.67 -11.59 -21.99
CA ASN A 22 1.76 -11.74 -23.14
C ASN A 22 2.16 -10.84 -24.32
N GLY A 23 2.43 -9.56 -24.06
CA GLY A 23 2.75 -8.54 -25.07
C GLY A 23 4.18 -8.59 -25.58
N GLY A 24 5.09 -9.26 -24.86
CA GLY A 24 6.49 -9.37 -25.23
C GLY A 24 6.84 -10.61 -26.05
N HIS A 25 7.95 -10.49 -26.79
CA HIS A 25 8.67 -11.60 -27.41
C HIS A 25 10.03 -11.74 -26.71
N TYR A 26 10.03 -12.42 -25.57
CA TYR A 26 11.25 -12.68 -24.80
C TYR A 26 11.72 -14.12 -25.02
N ASN A 27 13.00 -14.30 -25.31
CA ASN A 27 13.57 -15.64 -25.55
C ASN A 27 13.90 -16.39 -24.25
N ASN A 28 13.98 -15.69 -23.11
CA ASN A 28 14.33 -16.25 -21.81
C ASN A 28 13.40 -15.68 -20.74
N ILE A 29 12.31 -16.40 -20.44
CA ILE A 29 11.40 -16.07 -19.34
C ILE A 29 11.63 -17.08 -18.21
N LEU A 30 11.85 -16.57 -16.99
CA LEU A 30 11.86 -17.41 -15.78
C LEU A 30 10.74 -16.93 -14.87
N TYR A 31 9.96 -17.86 -14.32
CA TYR A 31 8.88 -17.56 -13.39
C TYR A 31 9.11 -18.29 -12.06
N TYR A 32 9.22 -17.54 -10.96
CA TYR A 32 9.31 -18.06 -9.61
C TYR A 32 8.13 -17.57 -8.79
N GLU A 33 7.52 -18.47 -8.02
CA GLU A 33 6.45 -18.22 -7.08
C GLU A 33 6.87 -18.70 -5.68
N PHE A 34 6.74 -17.84 -4.68
CA PHE A 34 7.11 -18.14 -3.29
C PHE A 34 5.86 -18.10 -2.42
N HIS A 35 5.59 -19.20 -1.74
CA HIS A 35 4.42 -19.36 -0.88
C HIS A 35 4.84 -19.19 0.58
N GLU A 36 4.65 -17.98 1.12
CA GLU A 36 4.87 -17.70 2.54
C GLU A 36 3.67 -18.20 3.34
N VAL A 37 3.80 -19.41 3.88
CA VAL A 37 2.74 -20.10 4.63
C VAL A 37 2.31 -19.28 5.86
N VAL A 38 1.00 -19.18 6.06
CA VAL A 38 0.38 -18.54 7.22
C VAL A 38 -0.33 -19.57 8.11
N ASN A 39 -0.42 -19.26 9.40
CA ASN A 39 -1.23 -20.05 10.31
C ASN A 39 -2.71 -19.74 10.08
N PRO A 40 -3.57 -20.73 9.73
CA PRO A 40 -4.99 -20.50 9.50
C PRO A 40 -5.77 -20.14 10.77
N THR A 41 -5.21 -20.38 11.96
CA THR A 41 -5.89 -20.13 13.24
C THR A 41 -6.30 -18.66 13.36
N GLY A 42 -7.61 -18.40 13.49
CA GLY A 42 -8.16 -17.05 13.63
C GLY A 42 -8.36 -16.29 12.32
N ILE A 43 -8.08 -16.91 11.16
CA ILE A 43 -8.41 -16.37 9.84
C ILE A 43 -9.76 -16.95 9.42
N PHE A 44 -10.76 -16.10 9.30
CA PHE A 44 -12.12 -16.49 8.90
C PHE A 44 -12.12 -17.08 7.49
N ASN A 45 -12.71 -18.27 7.35
CA ASN A 45 -12.85 -19.03 6.11
C ASN A 45 -11.54 -19.26 5.33
N CYS A 46 -10.43 -19.41 6.04
CA CYS A 46 -9.10 -19.54 5.47
C CYS A 46 -8.94 -20.80 4.61
N ILE A 47 -9.43 -21.93 5.11
CA ILE A 47 -9.32 -23.22 4.42
C ILE A 47 -10.28 -23.26 3.23
N GLU A 48 -11.51 -22.76 3.40
CA GLU A 48 -12.49 -22.66 2.32
C GLU A 48 -12.00 -21.72 1.21
N GLY A 49 -11.32 -20.63 1.56
CA GLY A 49 -10.69 -19.73 0.59
C GLY A 49 -9.55 -20.40 -0.19
N LEU A 50 -8.73 -21.20 0.51
CA LEU A 50 -7.67 -21.99 -0.11
C LEU A 50 -8.23 -23.02 -1.10
N GLU A 51 -9.20 -23.82 -0.66
CA GLU A 51 -9.86 -24.83 -1.49
C GLU A 51 -10.45 -24.21 -2.76
N ALA A 52 -11.20 -23.11 -2.62
CA ALA A 52 -11.78 -22.41 -3.76
C ALA A 52 -10.74 -21.87 -4.73
N PHE A 53 -9.60 -21.35 -4.24
CA PHE A 53 -8.53 -20.87 -5.12
C PHE A 53 -7.81 -22.03 -5.82
N SER A 54 -7.53 -23.11 -5.10
CA SER A 54 -6.89 -24.30 -5.65
C SER A 54 -7.72 -24.93 -6.77
N GLU A 55 -9.06 -24.94 -6.65
CA GLU A 55 -9.94 -25.37 -7.74
C GLU A 55 -9.80 -24.49 -8.99
N LEU A 56 -9.73 -23.17 -8.82
CA LEU A 56 -9.58 -22.21 -9.92
C LEU A 56 -8.18 -22.26 -10.58
N SER A 57 -7.16 -22.65 -9.82
CA SER A 57 -5.76 -22.55 -10.23
C SER A 57 -5.17 -23.86 -10.77
N ASN A 58 -5.84 -24.99 -10.53
CA ASN A 58 -5.41 -26.35 -10.85
C ASN A 58 -4.97 -26.54 -12.32
N ASP A 59 -5.71 -25.96 -13.27
CA ASP A 59 -5.40 -26.05 -14.71
C ASP A 59 -4.00 -25.52 -15.08
N PHE A 60 -3.44 -24.66 -14.22
CA PHE A 60 -2.13 -24.06 -14.42
C PHE A 60 -1.00 -24.78 -13.68
N TYR A 61 -1.26 -25.78 -12.82
CA TYR A 61 -0.21 -26.45 -12.05
C TYR A 61 0.86 -27.12 -12.93
N LYS A 62 0.48 -27.55 -14.13
CA LYS A 62 1.38 -28.15 -15.12
C LYS A 62 2.53 -27.23 -15.57
N ILE A 63 2.45 -25.92 -15.36
CA ILE A 63 3.56 -25.02 -15.69
C ILE A 63 4.71 -25.18 -14.68
N PHE A 64 4.42 -25.64 -13.46
CA PHE A 64 5.41 -25.75 -12.41
C PHE A 64 6.21 -27.05 -12.52
N LEU A 65 7.53 -26.92 -12.45
CA LEU A 65 8.44 -28.08 -12.41
C LEU A 65 8.32 -28.86 -11.09
N SER A 66 7.91 -28.18 -10.03
CA SER A 66 7.58 -28.72 -8.71
C SER A 66 6.10 -29.15 -8.64
N TYR A 67 5.66 -29.93 -9.63
CA TYR A 67 4.28 -30.39 -9.74
C TYR A 67 3.84 -31.12 -8.46
N GLY A 68 2.75 -30.65 -7.83
CA GLY A 68 2.21 -31.22 -6.60
C GLY A 68 2.47 -30.42 -5.31
N TYR A 69 3.25 -29.33 -5.35
CA TYR A 69 3.58 -28.51 -4.17
C TYR A 69 3.05 -27.06 -4.25
N VAL A 70 2.03 -26.81 -5.07
CA VAL A 70 1.46 -25.48 -5.33
C VAL A 70 0.09 -25.38 -4.68
N ASP A 71 -0.14 -24.30 -3.92
CA ASP A 71 -1.39 -24.03 -3.18
C ASP A 71 -1.83 -25.16 -2.24
N GLU A 72 -0.87 -25.86 -1.61
CA GLU A 72 -1.14 -26.87 -0.57
C GLU A 72 -1.53 -26.24 0.78
N ASP A 73 -0.94 -25.08 1.08
CA ASP A 73 -1.08 -24.39 2.35
C ASP A 73 -1.61 -22.97 2.13
N PRO A 74 -2.35 -22.41 3.11
CA PRO A 74 -2.67 -20.99 3.12
C PRO A 74 -1.38 -20.18 3.11
N ALA A 75 -1.18 -19.36 2.08
CA ALA A 75 0.03 -18.60 1.88
C ALA A 75 -0.23 -17.20 1.29
N ILE A 76 0.65 -16.27 1.64
CA ILE A 76 0.86 -15.04 0.88
C ILE A 76 1.82 -15.37 -0.26
N ILE A 77 1.46 -14.98 -1.48
CA ILE A 77 2.23 -15.31 -2.68
C ILE A 77 3.13 -14.13 -3.05
N HIS A 78 4.43 -14.40 -3.21
CA HIS A 78 5.40 -13.47 -3.80
C HIS A 78 5.90 -14.02 -5.13
N VAL A 79 6.31 -13.15 -6.05
CA VAL A 79 6.80 -13.59 -7.36
C VAL A 79 8.10 -12.93 -7.74
N ALA A 80 8.93 -13.66 -8.49
CA ALA A 80 10.08 -13.13 -9.20
C ALA A 80 10.05 -13.63 -10.65
N VAL A 81 10.04 -12.69 -11.60
CA VAL A 81 10.00 -12.97 -13.02
C VAL A 81 11.25 -12.41 -13.69
N LYS A 82 11.94 -13.23 -14.47
CA LYS A 82 12.97 -12.74 -15.39
C LYS A 82 12.35 -12.60 -16.77
N LEU A 83 12.49 -11.43 -17.40
CA LEU A 83 12.15 -11.20 -18.79
C LEU A 83 13.42 -10.78 -19.53
N ALA A 84 13.90 -11.65 -20.44
CA ALA A 84 15.22 -11.49 -21.07
C ALA A 84 16.34 -11.38 -20.02
N ASP A 85 16.91 -10.20 -19.82
CA ASP A 85 18.01 -9.94 -18.88
C ASP A 85 17.58 -9.13 -17.65
N GLU A 86 16.31 -8.76 -17.56
CA GLU A 86 15.77 -7.98 -16.44
C GLU A 86 15.00 -8.87 -15.48
N TRP A 87 15.19 -8.63 -14.18
CA TRP A 87 14.41 -9.26 -13.12
C TRP A 87 13.37 -8.28 -12.58
N PHE A 88 12.17 -8.78 -12.35
CA PHE A 88 11.08 -8.10 -11.69
C PHE A 88 10.69 -8.90 -10.46
N ILE A 89 10.53 -8.24 -9.33
CA ILE A 89 10.07 -8.88 -8.09
C ILE A 89 8.83 -8.17 -7.57
N ALA A 90 7.92 -8.93 -6.99
CA ALA A 90 6.72 -8.41 -6.36
C ALA A 90 6.43 -9.19 -5.08
N HIS A 91 6.55 -8.48 -3.95
CA HIS A 91 6.08 -8.95 -2.66
C HIS A 91 4.56 -8.87 -2.60
N ASP A 92 3.95 -9.81 -1.87
CA ASP A 92 2.55 -9.74 -1.43
C ASP A 92 1.59 -9.52 -2.60
N CYS A 93 1.62 -10.43 -3.56
CA CYS A 93 0.75 -10.44 -4.75
C CYS A 93 -0.68 -10.91 -4.44
N GLY A 94 -1.04 -10.93 -3.14
CA GLY A 94 -2.28 -11.46 -2.60
C GLY A 94 -2.09 -12.84 -1.97
N SER A 95 -3.17 -13.35 -1.40
CA SER A 95 -3.15 -14.56 -0.57
C SER A 95 -4.15 -15.57 -1.08
N ASN A 96 -3.73 -16.82 -1.21
CA ASN A 96 -4.55 -17.90 -1.78
C ASN A 96 -5.71 -18.34 -0.87
N TYR A 97 -5.84 -17.79 0.34
CA TYR A 97 -6.79 -18.24 1.37
C TYR A 97 -7.95 -17.27 1.67
N TYR A 98 -8.15 -16.21 0.88
CA TYR A 98 -9.30 -15.30 1.06
C TYR A 98 -10.47 -15.68 0.16
N LEU A 99 -11.68 -15.73 0.74
CA LEU A 99 -12.93 -15.98 0.03
C LEU A 99 -13.20 -14.95 -1.06
N GLY A 100 -13.66 -15.43 -2.22
CA GLY A 100 -14.03 -14.60 -3.37
C GLY A 100 -13.49 -15.21 -4.66
N TYR A 101 -12.18 -15.15 -4.88
CA TYR A 101 -11.51 -15.67 -6.09
C TYR A 101 -10.00 -15.93 -5.88
N GLY A 102 -9.51 -15.85 -4.64
CA GLY A 102 -8.08 -15.73 -4.33
C GLY A 102 -7.37 -14.61 -5.14
N PRO A 103 -6.03 -14.62 -5.25
CA PRO A 103 -5.29 -13.59 -5.97
C PRO A 103 -5.44 -13.80 -7.49
N THR A 104 -6.48 -13.22 -8.07
CA THR A 104 -6.78 -13.31 -9.52
C THR A 104 -5.63 -12.83 -10.42
N GLY A 105 -4.78 -11.93 -9.94
CA GLY A 105 -3.57 -11.52 -10.65
C GLY A 105 -2.56 -12.67 -10.82
N ILE A 106 -2.43 -13.55 -9.82
CA ILE A 106 -1.61 -14.76 -9.92
C ILE A 106 -2.22 -15.72 -10.95
N LEU A 107 -3.55 -15.90 -10.98
CA LEU A 107 -4.19 -16.71 -12.03
C LEU A 107 -3.86 -16.18 -13.43
N LYS A 108 -3.92 -14.87 -13.64
CA LYS A 108 -3.54 -14.25 -14.93
C LYS A 108 -2.07 -14.41 -15.26
N LEU A 109 -1.19 -14.34 -14.27
CA LEU A 109 0.24 -14.58 -14.47
C LEU A 109 0.51 -16.03 -14.86
N ARG A 110 -0.07 -16.99 -14.14
CA ARG A 110 0.00 -18.42 -14.46
C ARG A 110 -0.59 -18.72 -15.84
N GLU A 111 -1.72 -18.10 -16.19
CA GLU A 111 -2.33 -18.19 -17.53
C GLU A 111 -1.40 -17.68 -18.63
N ALA A 112 -0.74 -16.53 -18.43
CA ALA A 112 0.22 -15.98 -19.39
C ALA A 112 1.43 -16.90 -19.57
N CYS A 113 1.97 -17.44 -18.46
CA CYS A 113 3.05 -18.42 -18.49
C CYS A 113 2.63 -19.68 -19.26
N ALA A 114 1.43 -20.23 -19.00
CA ALA A 114 0.91 -21.39 -19.72
C ALA A 114 0.78 -21.12 -21.23
N LYS A 115 0.23 -19.97 -21.64
CA LYS A 115 0.10 -19.58 -23.05
C LYS A 115 1.43 -19.46 -23.79
N LYS A 116 2.48 -19.03 -23.08
CA LYS A 116 3.83 -18.83 -23.62
C LYS A 116 4.77 -20.02 -23.38
N ASN A 117 4.26 -21.14 -22.86
CA ASN A 117 5.04 -22.33 -22.49
C ASN A 117 6.22 -22.00 -21.53
N VAL A 118 6.00 -21.10 -20.59
CA VAL A 118 6.98 -20.72 -19.57
C VAL A 118 6.88 -21.68 -18.38
N ALA A 119 8.00 -22.31 -18.02
CA ALA A 119 8.10 -23.13 -16.83
C ALA A 119 8.18 -22.25 -15.55
N GLY A 120 7.40 -22.63 -14.55
CA GLY A 120 7.38 -22.04 -13.22
C GLY A 120 8.16 -22.85 -12.19
N PHE A 121 8.65 -22.16 -11.17
CA PHE A 121 9.24 -22.76 -9.97
C PHE A 121 8.44 -22.29 -8.76
N ALA A 122 7.81 -23.22 -8.04
CA ALA A 122 7.17 -22.89 -6.77
C ALA A 122 8.11 -23.27 -5.62
N SER A 123 8.21 -22.42 -4.60
CA SER A 123 9.01 -22.68 -3.41
C SER A 123 8.31 -22.20 -2.14
N LYS A 124 8.57 -22.89 -1.03
CA LYS A 124 8.22 -22.45 0.34
C LYS A 124 9.40 -21.73 1.03
N ASP A 125 10.50 -21.53 0.32
CA ASP A 125 11.67 -20.81 0.83
C ASP A 125 11.30 -19.37 1.20
N ASN A 126 12.03 -18.82 2.18
CA ASN A 126 11.87 -17.43 2.54
C ASN A 126 12.29 -16.53 1.37
N PHE A 127 11.35 -15.74 0.86
CA PHE A 127 11.57 -14.93 -0.34
C PHE A 127 12.72 -13.91 -0.16
N GLU A 128 12.83 -13.27 1.00
CA GLU A 128 13.91 -12.31 1.29
C GLU A 128 15.28 -12.99 1.34
N GLU A 129 15.35 -14.18 1.92
CA GLU A 129 16.59 -14.96 1.93
C GLU A 129 16.98 -15.40 0.52
N TRP A 130 16.02 -15.80 -0.31
CA TRP A 130 16.27 -16.12 -1.71
C TRP A 130 16.77 -14.90 -2.50
N LEU A 131 16.15 -13.73 -2.32
CA LEU A 131 16.60 -12.48 -2.94
C LEU A 131 18.05 -12.18 -2.54
N LYS A 132 18.36 -12.33 -1.25
CA LYS A 132 19.70 -12.15 -0.71
C LYS A 132 20.72 -13.14 -1.27
N GLN A 133 20.35 -14.39 -1.47
CA GLN A 133 21.22 -15.40 -2.06
C GLN A 133 21.45 -15.13 -3.55
N LYS A 134 20.40 -14.77 -4.28
CA LYS A 134 20.43 -14.62 -5.75
C LYS A 134 21.05 -13.31 -6.23
N PHE A 135 20.70 -12.21 -5.57
CA PHE A 135 21.13 -10.86 -5.94
C PHE A 135 22.25 -10.33 -5.03
N GLY A 136 22.62 -11.11 -4.01
CA GLY A 136 23.54 -10.71 -2.96
C GLY A 136 22.80 -10.06 -1.79
N SER A 137 23.49 -9.89 -0.65
CA SER A 137 22.92 -9.13 0.46
C SER A 137 22.51 -7.75 -0.03
N PRO A 138 21.31 -7.26 0.33
CA PRO A 138 21.01 -5.85 0.10
C PRO A 138 22.17 -5.08 0.72
N ILE A 139 22.89 -4.34 -0.12
CA ILE A 139 23.96 -3.46 0.31
C ILE A 139 23.38 -2.69 1.50
N LYS A 140 24.04 -2.74 2.67
CA LYS A 140 23.59 -2.07 3.92
C LYS A 140 22.82 -0.82 3.53
N ALA A 141 21.49 -0.86 3.69
CA ALA A 141 20.59 0.05 2.98
C ALA A 141 21.16 1.46 3.05
N SER A 142 21.60 1.96 1.89
CA SER A 142 22.10 3.32 1.81
C SER A 142 20.96 4.25 2.27
N LYS A 143 21.26 5.50 2.61
CA LYS A 143 20.22 6.49 2.95
C LYS A 143 19.12 6.56 1.87
N SER A 144 19.48 6.26 0.62
CA SER A 144 18.56 6.13 -0.53
C SER A 144 17.64 4.91 -0.43
N ASP A 145 18.16 3.74 -0.08
CA ASP A 145 17.37 2.50 -0.03
C ASP A 145 16.38 2.48 1.14
N LYS A 146 16.76 3.05 2.30
CA LYS A 146 15.83 3.26 3.41
C LYS A 146 14.72 4.25 3.05
N LYS A 147 15.05 5.31 2.31
CA LYS A 147 14.06 6.28 1.82
C LYS A 147 13.08 5.59 0.85
N SER A 148 13.57 4.68 0.00
CA SER A 148 12.74 3.83 -0.86
C SER A 148 11.78 2.96 -0.05
N ILE A 149 12.28 2.15 0.90
CA ILE A 149 11.42 1.25 1.70
C ILE A 149 10.37 2.01 2.52
N ASP A 150 10.76 3.12 3.14
CA ASP A 150 9.85 4.00 3.88
C ASP A 150 8.76 4.57 2.96
N GLN A 151 9.14 4.99 1.74
CA GLN A 151 8.20 5.40 0.70
C GLN A 151 7.24 4.28 0.33
N LEU A 152 7.74 3.05 0.07
CA LEU A 152 6.90 1.91 -0.30
C LEU A 152 5.88 1.60 0.80
N GLN A 153 6.28 1.68 2.07
CA GLN A 153 5.37 1.49 3.20
C GLN A 153 4.33 2.60 3.30
N PHE A 154 4.75 3.85 3.08
CA PHE A 154 3.83 4.99 3.08
C PHE A 154 2.79 4.89 1.95
N GLU A 155 3.22 4.55 0.73
CA GLU A 155 2.30 4.37 -0.40
C GLU A 155 1.33 3.20 -0.17
N ARG A 156 1.77 2.11 0.47
CA ARG A 156 0.86 1.04 0.91
C ARG A 156 -0.20 1.57 1.89
N LEU A 157 0.18 2.46 2.80
CA LEU A 157 -0.73 3.05 3.78
C LEU A 157 -1.74 3.98 3.12
N ILE A 158 -1.30 4.82 2.18
CA ILE A 158 -2.17 5.66 1.37
C ILE A 158 -3.20 4.81 0.61
N LYS A 159 -2.79 3.70 -0.01
CA LYS A 159 -3.73 2.80 -0.68
C LYS A 159 -4.77 2.21 0.27
N SER A 160 -4.36 1.77 1.45
CA SER A 160 -5.33 1.30 2.47
C SER A 160 -6.31 2.39 2.87
N ILE A 161 -5.84 3.62 3.07
CA ILE A 161 -6.69 4.78 3.37
C ILE A 161 -7.64 5.07 2.20
N GLN A 162 -7.18 5.01 0.96
CA GLN A 162 -8.01 5.19 -0.24
C GLN A 162 -9.18 4.19 -0.30
N PHE A 163 -8.95 2.92 0.00
CA PHE A 163 -10.04 1.94 0.05
C PHE A 163 -11.08 2.29 1.12
N LEU A 164 -10.61 2.75 2.29
CA LEU A 164 -11.48 3.15 3.40
C LEU A 164 -12.29 4.40 3.08
N THR A 165 -11.62 5.45 2.62
CA THR A 165 -12.27 6.72 2.29
C THR A 165 -13.29 6.56 1.16
N ASN A 166 -13.01 5.70 0.18
CA ASN A 166 -13.99 5.37 -0.87
C ASN A 166 -15.22 4.64 -0.31
N ASP A 167 -15.05 3.73 0.65
CA ASP A 167 -16.19 3.07 1.29
C ASP A 167 -17.03 4.06 2.12
N MET A 168 -16.37 4.95 2.85
CA MET A 168 -17.03 6.01 3.63
C MET A 168 -17.89 6.92 2.74
N GLN A 169 -17.35 7.33 1.58
CA GLN A 169 -18.07 8.18 0.62
C GLN A 169 -19.28 7.48 -0.03
N ARG A 170 -19.34 6.14 -0.02
CA ARG A 170 -20.51 5.39 -0.50
C ARG A 170 -21.64 5.30 0.52
N ARG A 171 -21.34 5.53 1.81
CA ARG A 171 -22.29 5.44 2.91
C ARG A 171 -22.19 6.66 3.85
N PRO A 172 -22.29 7.90 3.33
CA PRO A 172 -22.09 9.11 4.12
C PRO A 172 -23.05 9.22 5.31
N GLU A 173 -24.24 8.62 5.23
CA GLU A 173 -25.24 8.56 6.29
C GLU A 173 -24.71 7.88 7.57
N GLN A 174 -23.78 6.92 7.45
CA GLN A 174 -23.20 6.20 8.60
C GLN A 174 -22.19 7.03 9.41
N TYR A 175 -21.82 8.20 8.89
CA TYR A 175 -20.82 9.09 9.48
C TYR A 175 -21.43 10.42 9.95
N GLN A 176 -22.74 10.63 9.79
CA GLN A 176 -23.40 11.83 10.28
C GLN A 176 -23.34 11.95 11.80
N GLY A 177 -23.00 13.14 12.29
CA GLY A 177 -22.92 13.43 13.73
C GLY A 177 -21.72 12.79 14.45
N LEU A 178 -20.82 12.09 13.73
CA LEU A 178 -19.60 11.55 14.31
C LEU A 178 -18.54 12.64 14.46
N LYS A 179 -17.85 12.62 15.60
CA LYS A 179 -16.67 13.44 15.83
C LYS A 179 -15.43 12.78 15.20
N GLU A 180 -14.39 13.59 15.03
CA GLU A 180 -13.06 13.17 14.57
C GLU A 180 -12.57 11.89 15.26
N GLU A 181 -12.65 11.84 16.59
CA GLU A 181 -12.26 10.67 17.40
C GLU A 181 -13.04 9.40 17.03
N ASN A 182 -14.35 9.52 16.76
CA ASN A 182 -15.16 8.36 16.39
C ASN A 182 -14.77 7.81 15.03
N ILE A 183 -14.41 8.69 14.09
CA ILE A 183 -14.00 8.28 12.74
C ILE A 183 -12.59 7.69 12.79
N ARG A 184 -11.67 8.30 13.54
CA ARG A 184 -10.32 7.76 13.81
C ARG A 184 -10.37 6.32 14.28
N ASP A 185 -11.15 6.03 15.32
CA ASP A 185 -11.23 4.69 15.91
C ASP A 185 -11.78 3.67 14.91
N ARG A 186 -12.74 4.08 14.06
CA ARG A 186 -13.25 3.25 12.95
C ARG A 186 -12.19 3.00 11.88
N MET A 187 -11.38 4.00 11.51
CA MET A 187 -10.31 3.85 10.52
C MET A 187 -9.17 2.96 11.01
N LEU A 188 -8.87 2.96 12.31
CA LEU A 188 -7.78 2.17 12.88
C LEU A 188 -7.97 0.67 12.73
N THR A 189 -9.21 0.17 12.80
CA THR A 189 -9.50 -1.26 12.66
C THR A 189 -8.95 -1.85 11.35
N PRO A 190 -9.35 -1.35 10.17
CA PRO A 190 -8.84 -1.85 8.89
C PRO A 190 -7.38 -1.45 8.59
N ILE A 191 -6.91 -0.31 9.10
CA ILE A 191 -5.47 0.02 9.05
C ILE A 191 -4.68 -1.05 9.80
N ASN A 192 -5.12 -1.46 10.98
CA ASN A 192 -4.44 -2.49 11.77
C ASN A 192 -4.50 -3.88 11.16
N VAL A 193 -5.54 -4.21 10.38
CA VAL A 193 -5.54 -5.42 9.54
C VAL A 193 -4.39 -5.38 8.53
N THR A 194 -4.26 -4.28 7.77
CA THR A 194 -3.20 -4.16 6.76
C THR A 194 -1.81 -4.14 7.39
N PHE A 195 -1.66 -3.41 8.50
CA PHE A 195 -0.36 -3.12 9.10
C PHE A 195 -0.01 -4.05 10.27
N LYS A 196 -0.73 -5.15 10.45
CA LYS A 196 -0.49 -6.16 11.50
C LYS A 196 -0.42 -5.54 12.91
N GLY A 197 -1.38 -4.66 13.24
CA GLY A 197 -1.49 -4.02 14.56
C GLY A 197 -0.50 -2.88 14.85
N ARG A 198 0.24 -2.39 13.84
CA ARG A 198 1.22 -1.30 14.02
C ARG A 198 0.62 0.12 14.04
N GLY A 199 -0.69 0.26 13.84
CA GLY A 199 -1.44 1.50 13.90
C GLY A 199 -1.96 1.78 15.32
N ASN A 200 -1.74 3.01 15.80
CA ASN A 200 -2.10 3.44 17.14
C ASN A 200 -2.96 4.71 17.06
N ALA A 201 -4.04 4.76 17.85
CA ALA A 201 -4.71 6.00 18.26
C ALA A 201 -3.89 6.65 19.37
N GLU A 202 -3.88 7.98 19.42
CA GLU A 202 -3.34 8.75 20.56
C GLU A 202 -1.94 8.35 21.02
N ALA A 203 -0.99 8.22 20.09
CA ALA A 203 0.40 8.06 20.47
C ALA A 203 0.92 9.39 21.07
N LYS A 204 1.25 9.40 22.37
CA LYS A 204 1.90 10.53 23.05
C LYS A 204 3.29 10.78 22.45
N ASN A 205 3.40 11.59 21.41
CA ASN A 205 4.69 12.11 20.97
C ASN A 205 4.91 13.49 21.60
N CYS A 206 5.97 13.60 22.41
CA CYS A 206 6.66 14.72 23.08
C CYS A 206 5.99 16.10 23.36
N LYS A 207 4.93 16.52 22.65
CA LYS A 207 4.20 17.79 22.85
C LYS A 207 2.67 17.74 22.61
N GLY A 208 2.05 16.61 22.23
CA GLY A 208 0.59 16.52 22.06
C GLY A 208 0.12 15.19 21.43
N LYS A 209 -1.21 15.04 21.27
CA LYS A 209 -1.87 13.83 20.76
C LYS A 209 -1.97 13.85 19.23
N THR A 210 -1.40 12.87 18.53
CA THR A 210 -1.66 12.62 17.09
C THR A 210 -2.89 11.74 16.90
N ASP A 211 -3.66 11.92 15.83
CA ASP A 211 -4.82 11.07 15.55
C ASP A 211 -4.44 9.64 15.15
N ILE A 212 -3.67 9.43 14.08
CA ILE A 212 -3.24 8.09 13.66
C ILE A 212 -1.74 8.05 13.50
N LEU A 213 -1.11 7.07 14.16
CA LEU A 213 0.32 6.80 14.02
C LEU A 213 0.54 5.34 13.60
N VAL A 214 1.23 5.14 12.47
CA VAL A 214 1.58 3.81 11.96
C VAL A 214 3.10 3.63 11.98
N LYS A 215 3.59 2.64 12.73
CA LYS A 215 5.03 2.34 12.76
C LYS A 215 5.46 1.55 11.54
N THR A 216 6.63 1.89 10.97
CA THR A 216 7.24 1.07 9.92
C THR A 216 7.62 -0.31 10.43
N LYS A 217 7.83 -1.27 9.52
CA LYS A 217 8.06 -2.69 9.88
C LYS A 217 9.30 -2.86 10.78
N ASP A 218 10.29 -2.01 10.60
CA ASP A 218 11.52 -1.95 11.38
C ASP A 218 11.41 -1.12 12.67
N GLY A 219 10.26 -0.45 12.90
CA GLY A 219 10.01 0.41 14.05
C GLY A 219 10.83 1.71 14.07
N LEU A 220 11.55 2.03 12.99
CA LEU A 220 12.47 3.17 12.93
C LEU A 220 11.80 4.48 12.50
N ASN A 221 10.72 4.40 11.72
CA ASN A 221 9.95 5.55 11.28
C ASN A 221 8.47 5.39 11.67
N GLU A 222 7.78 6.52 11.65
CA GLU A 222 6.35 6.60 11.94
C GLU A 222 5.68 7.39 10.82
N HIS A 223 4.56 6.90 10.31
CA HIS A 223 3.69 7.66 9.42
C HIS A 223 2.57 8.25 10.27
N ILE A 224 2.48 9.57 10.27
CA ILE A 224 1.54 10.32 11.10
C ILE A 224 0.44 10.87 10.21
N PHE A 225 -0.81 10.67 10.62
CA PHE A 225 -1.98 11.26 9.98
C PHE A 225 -2.75 12.10 10.98
N GLU A 226 -3.05 13.33 10.57
CA GLU A 226 -3.94 14.24 11.29
C GLU A 226 -5.32 14.22 10.64
N LEU A 227 -6.36 14.11 11.46
CA LEU A 227 -7.73 14.08 11.01
C LEU A 227 -8.39 15.41 11.40
N LYS A 228 -9.24 15.96 10.53
CA LYS A 228 -10.11 17.08 10.90
C LYS A 228 -11.44 17.02 10.16
N VAL A 229 -12.46 17.63 10.77
CA VAL A 229 -13.70 18.00 10.06
C VAL A 229 -13.50 19.36 9.41
N TRP A 230 -13.68 19.43 8.10
CA TRP A 230 -13.52 20.65 7.33
C TRP A 230 -14.54 21.72 7.73
N ASP A 231 -14.06 22.87 8.21
CA ASP A 231 -14.89 24.07 8.39
C ASP A 231 -14.43 25.27 7.55
N GLY A 232 -13.18 25.27 7.08
CA GLY A 232 -12.66 26.29 6.18
C GLY A 232 -11.18 26.08 5.95
N ILE A 233 -10.55 27.03 5.24
CA ILE A 233 -9.11 26.91 4.96
C ILE A 233 -8.25 26.95 6.23
N GLU A 234 -8.70 27.68 7.25
CA GLU A 234 -8.03 27.71 8.56
C GLU A 234 -7.94 26.32 9.19
N THR A 235 -8.93 25.44 8.98
CA THR A 235 -8.87 24.05 9.46
C THR A 235 -7.69 23.29 8.85
N LEU A 236 -7.37 23.54 7.56
CA LEU A 236 -6.22 22.93 6.91
C LEU A 236 -4.91 23.51 7.46
N THR A 237 -4.84 24.83 7.68
CA THR A 237 -3.69 25.48 8.30
C THR A 237 -3.42 24.91 9.69
N GLU A 238 -4.45 24.81 10.54
CA GLU A 238 -4.35 24.23 11.88
C GLU A 238 -3.87 22.77 11.85
N ALA A 239 -4.38 21.95 10.93
CA ALA A 239 -3.94 20.56 10.78
C ALA A 239 -2.45 20.48 10.39
N ILE A 240 -1.99 21.35 9.50
CA ILE A 240 -0.59 21.43 9.09
C ILE A 240 0.30 21.86 10.27
N GLU A 241 -0.11 22.86 11.05
CA GLU A 241 0.62 23.31 12.23
C GLU A 241 0.71 22.22 13.30
N GLN A 242 -0.38 21.49 13.54
CA GLN A 242 -0.42 20.36 14.47
C GLN A 242 0.53 19.25 14.01
N LEU A 243 0.48 18.85 12.73
CA LEU A 243 1.43 17.89 12.16
C LEU A 243 2.88 18.34 12.35
N GLN A 244 3.21 19.60 12.04
CA GLN A 244 4.55 20.13 12.25
C GLN A 244 4.98 20.03 13.73
N GLY A 245 4.05 20.18 14.68
CA GLY A 245 4.30 19.95 16.10
C GLY A 245 4.70 18.50 16.44
N TYR A 246 4.21 17.52 15.68
CA TYR A 246 4.44 16.08 15.90
C TYR A 246 5.63 15.50 15.13
N LEU A 247 6.02 16.14 14.03
CA LEU A 247 7.09 15.67 13.17
C LEU A 247 8.43 15.63 13.92
N SER A 248 9.05 14.45 13.91
CA SER A 248 10.40 14.18 14.39
C SER A 248 11.39 14.14 13.21
N TRP A 249 12.68 14.14 13.54
CA TRP A 249 13.75 14.05 12.54
C TRP A 249 13.72 12.75 11.73
N HIS A 250 13.01 11.70 12.19
CA HIS A 250 12.87 10.43 11.49
C HIS A 250 11.77 10.45 10.42
N ASN A 251 10.72 11.25 10.60
CA ASN A 251 9.57 11.24 9.69
C ASN A 251 9.98 11.81 8.33
N ASN A 252 9.68 11.09 7.25
CA ASN A 252 9.86 11.57 5.87
C ASN A 252 8.50 11.76 5.16
N TYR A 253 7.46 11.13 5.69
CA TYR A 253 6.10 11.14 5.15
C TYR A 253 5.08 11.41 6.25
N CYS A 254 4.01 12.12 5.92
CA CYS A 254 2.83 12.30 6.77
C CYS A 254 1.57 12.47 5.92
N GLY A 255 0.40 12.49 6.56
CA GLY A 255 -0.82 12.80 5.86
C GLY A 255 -1.87 13.56 6.67
N ILE A 256 -2.87 14.02 5.96
CA ILE A 256 -4.02 14.75 6.49
C ILE A 256 -5.28 14.13 5.88
N ILE A 257 -6.29 13.87 6.71
CA ILE A 257 -7.60 13.39 6.27
C ILE A 257 -8.66 14.40 6.68
N MET A 258 -9.33 14.97 5.68
CA MET A 258 -10.36 16.01 5.84
C MET A 258 -11.75 15.46 5.60
N PHE A 259 -12.60 15.46 6.62
CA PHE A 259 -14.00 15.05 6.51
C PHE A 259 -14.88 16.24 6.12
N CYS A 260 -15.57 16.15 4.98
CA CYS A 260 -16.41 17.24 4.46
C CYS A 260 -17.89 16.86 4.46
N TYR A 261 -18.67 17.54 5.31
CA TYR A 261 -20.13 17.40 5.35
C TYR A 261 -20.85 18.46 4.50
N LYS A 262 -20.13 19.43 3.94
CA LYS A 262 -20.68 20.58 3.19
C LYS A 262 -21.03 20.20 1.74
N LEU A 263 -22.11 20.79 1.20
CA LEU A 263 -22.62 20.49 -0.15
C LEU A 263 -21.68 20.94 -1.29
N ASP A 264 -20.87 21.98 -1.07
CA ASP A 264 -20.02 22.64 -2.09
C ASP A 264 -18.61 22.02 -2.21
N PHE A 265 -18.55 20.70 -2.28
CA PHE A 265 -17.29 19.93 -2.23
C PHE A 265 -16.30 20.33 -3.34
N THR A 266 -16.77 20.51 -4.57
CA THR A 266 -15.90 20.89 -5.70
C THR A 266 -15.23 22.25 -5.52
N ASN A 267 -15.94 23.24 -4.97
CA ASN A 267 -15.36 24.56 -4.70
C ASN A 267 -14.38 24.51 -3.52
N ILE A 268 -14.67 23.67 -2.51
CA ILE A 268 -13.72 23.40 -1.42
C ILE A 268 -12.40 22.89 -1.98
N LEU A 269 -12.43 21.88 -2.86
CA LEU A 269 -11.23 21.32 -3.48
C LEU A 269 -10.45 22.37 -4.29
N LYS A 270 -11.12 23.25 -5.05
CA LYS A 270 -10.47 24.35 -5.76
C LYS A 270 -9.78 25.35 -4.84
N LYS A 271 -10.43 25.71 -3.72
CA LYS A 271 -9.86 26.63 -2.72
C LYS A 271 -8.62 26.01 -2.05
N VAL A 272 -8.67 24.72 -1.77
CA VAL A 272 -7.54 23.96 -1.20
C VAL A 272 -6.38 23.91 -2.20
N GLU A 273 -6.65 23.56 -3.46
CA GLU A 273 -5.62 23.53 -4.50
C GLU A 273 -4.90 24.88 -4.64
N GLN A 274 -5.68 25.97 -4.66
CA GLN A 274 -5.13 27.33 -4.74
C GLN A 274 -4.28 27.64 -3.50
N HIS A 275 -4.79 27.38 -2.30
CA HIS A 275 -4.05 27.61 -1.06
C HIS A 275 -2.75 26.80 -0.99
N LEU A 276 -2.76 25.54 -1.44
CA LEU A 276 -1.57 24.69 -1.50
C LEU A 276 -0.54 25.23 -2.50
N ALA A 277 -1.00 25.68 -3.68
CA ALA A 277 -0.14 26.28 -4.69
C ALA A 277 0.50 27.60 -4.24
N ASP A 278 -0.21 28.39 -3.43
CA ASP A 278 0.26 29.70 -2.96
C ASP A 278 1.25 29.58 -1.79
N ASN A 279 1.09 28.58 -0.91
CA ASN A 279 1.80 28.52 0.37
C ASN A 279 2.79 27.36 0.50
N PHE A 280 2.71 26.34 -0.35
CA PHE A 280 3.51 25.12 -0.21
C PHE A 280 4.15 24.69 -1.54
N ASN A 281 5.14 23.80 -1.44
CA ASN A 281 5.70 23.14 -2.62
C ASN A 281 4.74 22.04 -3.08
N PHE A 282 3.68 22.45 -3.76
CA PHE A 282 2.60 21.62 -4.28
C PHE A 282 3.00 21.00 -5.62
N ASP A 283 3.06 19.68 -5.68
CA ASP A 283 3.31 18.96 -6.92
C ASP A 283 1.97 18.76 -7.63
N LYS A 284 1.75 19.50 -8.73
CA LYS A 284 0.47 19.54 -9.45
C LYS A 284 0.04 18.21 -10.11
N ARG A 285 0.67 17.06 -9.82
CA ARG A 285 0.48 15.84 -10.64
C ARG A 285 0.45 14.52 -9.86
N GLU A 286 -0.77 14.06 -9.58
CA GLU A 286 -1.29 12.80 -10.12
C GLU A 286 -2.75 13.04 -10.58
N LYS A 287 -3.00 12.94 -11.88
CA LYS A 287 -4.22 13.45 -12.56
C LYS A 287 -5.53 12.71 -12.27
N TYR A 288 -5.51 11.70 -11.39
CA TYR A 288 -6.54 10.66 -11.35
C TYR A 288 -7.37 10.59 -10.07
N ILE A 289 -7.04 11.38 -9.04
CA ILE A 289 -7.81 11.38 -7.78
C ILE A 289 -8.20 12.83 -7.43
N PRO A 290 -9.42 13.27 -7.76
CA PRO A 290 -9.81 14.69 -7.66
C PRO A 290 -9.79 15.28 -6.25
N ASN A 291 -9.88 14.43 -5.23
CA ASN A 291 -10.01 14.78 -3.81
C ASN A 291 -8.73 14.50 -3.02
N GLU A 292 -7.60 14.28 -3.68
CA GLU A 292 -6.30 14.04 -3.06
C GLU A 292 -5.23 15.01 -3.56
N PHE A 293 -4.35 15.41 -2.66
CA PHE A 293 -3.29 16.38 -2.92
C PHE A 293 -1.96 15.87 -2.37
N ARG A 294 -0.86 16.18 -3.06
CA ARG A 294 0.50 15.94 -2.60
C ARG A 294 1.29 17.24 -2.59
N PHE A 295 1.92 17.53 -1.47
CA PHE A 295 2.74 18.72 -1.28
C PHE A 295 3.86 18.43 -0.29
N ARG A 296 4.83 19.34 -0.18
CA ARG A 296 5.91 19.21 0.80
C ARG A 296 5.81 20.25 1.90
N LEU A 297 5.85 19.77 3.13
CA LEU A 297 6.03 20.59 4.32
C LEU A 297 7.51 20.79 4.62
N GLN A 298 7.89 22.00 5.03
CA GLN A 298 9.19 22.24 5.62
C GLN A 298 9.23 21.65 7.03
N HIS A 299 10.27 20.89 7.38
CA HIS A 299 10.46 20.42 8.75
C HIS A 299 10.75 21.62 9.68
N PRO A 300 10.05 21.76 10.83
CA PRO A 300 10.11 22.98 11.65
C PRO A 300 11.50 23.28 12.24
N LYS A 301 12.34 22.24 12.40
CA LYS A 301 13.68 22.36 13.00
C LYS A 301 14.82 22.10 12.02
N ASP A 302 14.52 21.76 10.76
CA ASP A 302 15.53 21.45 9.76
C ASP A 302 15.14 22.11 8.43
N LYS A 303 15.86 23.17 8.08
CA LYS A 303 15.60 24.00 6.88
C LYS A 303 15.89 23.29 5.56
N PHE A 304 16.61 22.16 5.58
CA PHE A 304 16.91 21.39 4.37
C PHE A 304 16.04 20.13 4.27
N LYS A 305 15.36 19.74 5.35
CA LYS A 305 14.46 18.60 5.35
C LYS A 305 13.04 19.00 4.98
N HIS A 306 12.51 18.30 3.98
CA HIS A 306 11.11 18.36 3.59
C HIS A 306 10.41 17.06 3.97
N ILE A 307 9.14 17.16 4.30
CA ILE A 307 8.26 16.03 4.57
C ILE A 307 7.28 15.94 3.41
N ASP A 308 7.23 14.79 2.74
CA ASP A 308 6.25 14.54 1.69
C ASP A 308 4.89 14.27 2.35
N THR A 309 3.89 15.09 2.02
CA THR A 309 2.59 15.11 2.70
C THR A 309 1.48 14.73 1.73
N HIS A 310 0.65 13.78 2.15
CA HIS A 310 -0.56 13.37 1.44
C HIS A 310 -1.81 13.94 2.11
N LEU A 311 -2.68 14.61 1.36
CA LEU A 311 -3.93 15.17 1.87
C LEU A 311 -5.12 14.57 1.14
N THR A 312 -6.03 13.95 1.87
CA THR A 312 -7.26 13.34 1.33
C THR A 312 -8.48 14.08 1.85
N PHE A 313 -9.39 14.44 0.96
CA PHE A 313 -10.72 14.97 1.29
C PHE A 313 -11.78 13.89 1.11
N ILE A 314 -12.63 13.70 2.11
CA ILE A 314 -13.70 12.71 2.10
C ILE A 314 -15.03 13.44 2.03
N ASN A 315 -15.80 13.20 0.97
CA ASN A 315 -17.14 13.76 0.84
C ASN A 315 -18.16 12.93 1.64
N LEU A 316 -18.56 13.42 2.82
CA LEU A 316 -19.55 12.82 3.70
C LEU A 316 -20.88 13.58 3.67
N LYS A 317 -21.18 14.31 2.59
CA LYS A 317 -22.49 14.93 2.43
C LYS A 317 -23.58 13.86 2.28
N THR A 318 -24.72 14.06 2.93
CA THR A 318 -25.95 13.34 2.62
C THR A 318 -26.75 14.11 1.57
N THR A 319 -27.44 13.39 0.68
CA THR A 319 -28.42 13.96 -0.26
C THR A 319 -29.61 14.58 0.45
#